data_AF-A0A140PUM5-F1
#
_entry.id   AF-A0A140PUM5-F1
#
_cell.length_a   1.000
_cell.length_b   1.000
_cell.length_c   1.000
_cell.angle_alpha   90.00
_cell.angle_beta   90.00
_cell.angle_gamma   90.00
#
_symmetry.space_group_name_H-M   'P 1'
#
loop_
_entity.id
_entity.type
_entity.pdbx_description
1 polymer ?
#
loop_
_entity_poly.entity_id
_entity_poly.type
_entity_poly.pdbx_seq_one_letter_code
_entity_poly.pdbx_strand_id
1 'polypeptide(L)'
;MKKIILTLFVLLSIGIFANDEIISALKGLNAEYEDLVKEEEARFQKEKELSERAAAQNVKLAELKANIEEKLLAAPEERKTKFFKDTFDGLVKDYSKYLSQINEKIAENTEIVSNFEKIQKIR
;
A
#
# COMPACT_ATOMS: atom_id res chain seq x y z
N MET A 1 1.01 -19.99 17.32
CA MET A 1 1.10 -21.19 18.20
C MET A 1 -0.20 -21.98 18.36
N LYS A 2 -1.41 -21.37 18.30
CA LYS A 2 -2.69 -22.13 18.35
C LYS A 2 -3.04 -22.91 17.07
N LYS A 3 -2.57 -22.48 15.88
CA LYS A 3 -2.91 -23.12 14.59
C LYS A 3 -2.24 -24.48 14.35
N ILE A 4 -1.03 -24.70 14.88
CA ILE A 4 -0.26 -25.96 14.75
C ILE A 4 -0.91 -27.09 15.59
N ILE A 5 -1.60 -26.74 16.67
CA ILE A 5 -2.25 -27.71 17.56
C ILE A 5 -3.48 -28.33 16.89
N LEU A 6 -4.19 -27.57 16.02
CA LEU A 6 -5.38 -28.07 15.34
C LEU A 6 -5.04 -29.07 14.23
N THR A 7 -3.99 -28.79 13.45
CA THR A 7 -3.49 -29.70 12.40
C THR A 7 -2.98 -31.03 12.96
N LEU A 8 -2.35 -31.01 14.14
CA LEU A 8 -1.87 -32.23 14.79
C LEU A 8 -3.00 -33.12 15.34
N PHE A 9 -4.12 -32.51 15.76
CA PHE A 9 -5.25 -33.25 16.37
C PHE A 9 -6.08 -34.04 15.35
N VAL A 10 -6.18 -33.55 14.11
CA VAL A 10 -6.87 -34.27 13.01
C VAL A 10 -6.08 -35.50 12.57
N LEU A 11 -4.74 -35.43 12.55
CA LEU A 11 -3.88 -36.55 12.14
C LEU A 11 -3.90 -37.75 13.12
N LEU A 12 -4.09 -37.52 14.41
CA LEU A 12 -4.02 -38.57 15.44
C LEU A 12 -5.30 -39.42 15.58
N SER A 13 -6.42 -39.01 15.00
CA SER A 13 -7.73 -39.67 15.18
C SER A 13 -8.14 -40.63 14.06
N ILE A 14 -7.36 -40.73 12.98
CA ILE A 14 -7.73 -41.46 11.75
C ILE A 14 -7.19 -42.91 11.75
N GLY A 15 -6.27 -43.23 12.67
CA GLY A 15 -5.36 -44.37 12.53
C GLY A 15 -5.90 -45.79 12.74
N ILE A 16 -7.22 -46.04 12.85
CA ILE A 16 -7.70 -47.42 13.10
C ILE A 16 -8.83 -47.89 12.15
N PHE A 17 -9.52 -47.00 11.41
CA PHE A 17 -10.65 -47.41 10.53
C PHE A 17 -10.87 -46.57 9.24
N ALA A 18 -9.89 -45.80 8.76
CA ALA A 18 -10.10 -44.94 7.59
C ALA A 18 -9.77 -45.62 6.25
N ASN A 19 -10.69 -45.53 5.28
CA ASN A 19 -10.51 -45.95 3.88
C ASN A 19 -9.33 -45.17 3.25
N ASP A 20 -8.48 -45.84 2.45
CA ASP A 20 -7.29 -45.22 1.81
C ASP A 20 -7.64 -43.98 0.97
N GLU A 21 -8.84 -43.96 0.39
CA GLU A 21 -9.39 -42.82 -0.33
C GLU A 21 -9.56 -41.57 0.57
N ILE A 22 -10.06 -41.76 1.80
CA ILE A 22 -10.24 -40.68 2.78
C ILE A 22 -8.87 -40.13 3.21
N ILE A 23 -7.88 -41.01 3.41
CA ILE A 23 -6.52 -40.59 3.78
C ILE A 23 -5.87 -39.78 2.65
N SER A 24 -6.05 -40.21 1.39
CA SER A 24 -5.55 -39.49 0.23
C SER A 24 -6.19 -38.11 0.07
N ALA A 25 -7.52 -38.04 0.20
CA ALA A 25 -8.27 -36.78 0.13
C ALA A 25 -7.82 -35.79 1.23
N LEU A 26 -7.62 -36.26 2.46
CA LEU A 26 -7.15 -35.41 3.56
C LEU A 26 -5.71 -34.91 3.35
N LYS A 27 -4.83 -35.72 2.74
CA LYS A 27 -3.48 -35.26 2.36
C LYS A 27 -3.54 -34.18 1.29
N GLY A 28 -4.41 -34.34 0.28
CA GLY A 28 -4.65 -33.33 -0.75
C GLY A 28 -5.14 -32.01 -0.15
N LEU A 29 -6.18 -32.07 0.70
CA LEU A 29 -6.74 -30.90 1.37
C LEU A 29 -5.69 -30.17 2.25
N ASN A 30 -4.84 -30.93 2.94
CA ASN A 30 -3.77 -30.33 3.74
C ASN A 30 -2.72 -29.62 2.88
N ALA A 31 -2.39 -30.16 1.70
CA ALA A 31 -1.50 -29.49 0.76
C ALA A 31 -2.10 -28.18 0.24
N GLU A 32 -3.38 -28.19 -0.16
CA GLU A 32 -4.11 -26.99 -0.58
C GLU A 32 -4.16 -25.92 0.52
N TYR A 33 -4.40 -26.33 1.77
CA TYR A 33 -4.38 -25.42 2.92
C TYR A 33 -3.01 -24.77 3.13
N GLU A 34 -1.92 -25.54 3.08
CA GLU A 34 -0.57 -25.00 3.25
C GLU A 34 -0.19 -24.03 2.11
N ASP A 35 -0.62 -24.30 0.89
CA ASP A 35 -0.39 -23.40 -0.24
C ASP A 35 -1.22 -22.11 -0.12
N LEU A 36 -2.47 -22.20 0.33
CA LEU A 36 -3.30 -21.03 0.63
C LEU A 36 -2.67 -20.13 1.70
N VAL A 37 -2.15 -20.72 2.78
CA VAL A 37 -1.47 -19.96 3.86
C VAL A 37 -0.24 -19.23 3.33
N LYS A 38 0.53 -19.85 2.43
CA LYS A 38 1.69 -19.19 1.79
C LYS A 38 1.25 -18.05 0.88
N GLU A 39 0.19 -18.23 0.10
CA GLU A 39 -0.34 -17.20 -0.80
C GLU A 39 -0.86 -15.99 0.00
N GLU A 40 -1.59 -16.22 1.08
CA GLU A 40 -2.05 -15.16 1.99
C GLU A 40 -0.89 -14.35 2.57
N GLU A 41 0.18 -15.04 3.02
CA GLU A 41 1.38 -14.38 3.55
C GLU A 41 2.09 -13.57 2.46
N ALA A 42 2.28 -14.14 1.27
CA ALA A 42 2.92 -13.45 0.15
C ALA A 42 2.15 -12.20 -0.27
N ARG A 43 0.81 -12.28 -0.32
CA ARG A 43 -0.05 -11.14 -0.60
C ARG A 43 0.07 -10.08 0.49
N PHE A 44 0.06 -10.46 1.77
CA PHE A 44 0.21 -9.51 2.87
C PHE A 44 1.54 -8.75 2.79
N GLN A 45 2.66 -9.44 2.53
CA GLN A 45 3.96 -8.78 2.41
C GLN A 45 4.01 -7.81 1.22
N LYS A 46 3.36 -8.17 0.10
CA LYS A 46 3.24 -7.26 -1.05
C LYS A 46 2.47 -5.98 -0.71
N GLU A 47 1.35 -6.09 -0.01
CA GLU A 47 0.56 -4.92 0.43
C GLU A 47 1.37 -4.06 1.43
N LYS A 48 2.13 -4.69 2.32
CA LYS A 48 3.04 -3.99 3.25
C LYS A 48 4.08 -3.16 2.50
N GLU A 49 4.78 -3.77 1.55
CA GLU A 49 5.80 -3.07 0.75
C GLU A 49 5.21 -1.90 -0.06
N LEU A 50 4.01 -2.08 -0.61
CA LEU A 50 3.30 -0.99 -1.32
C LEU A 50 2.96 0.16 -0.38
N SER A 51 2.44 -0.14 0.82
CA SER A 51 2.14 0.85 1.86
C SER A 51 3.38 1.60 2.32
N GLU A 52 4.48 0.89 2.64
CA GLU A 52 5.73 1.50 3.07
C GLU A 52 6.31 2.43 1.98
N ARG A 53 6.25 2.00 0.71
CA ARG A 53 6.67 2.84 -0.42
C ARG A 53 5.79 4.07 -0.58
N ALA A 54 4.47 3.93 -0.46
CA ALA A 54 3.52 5.04 -0.54
C ALA A 54 3.75 6.06 0.59
N ALA A 55 3.96 5.59 1.82
CA ALA A 55 4.30 6.44 2.97
C ALA A 55 5.61 7.22 2.74
N ALA A 56 6.66 6.55 2.27
CA ALA A 56 7.94 7.19 1.98
C ALA A 56 7.84 8.21 0.83
N GLN A 57 7.02 7.94 -0.19
CA GLN A 57 6.75 8.90 -1.26
C GLN A 57 6.00 10.13 -0.75
N ASN A 58 5.05 9.98 0.17
CA ASN A 58 4.30 11.11 0.72
C ASN A 58 5.18 12.11 1.47
N VAL A 59 6.23 11.65 2.15
CA VAL A 59 7.20 12.55 2.79
C VAL A 59 7.86 13.46 1.74
N LYS A 60 8.36 12.88 0.65
CA LYS A 60 9.01 13.63 -0.45
C LYS A 60 8.03 14.57 -1.17
N LEU A 61 6.79 14.11 -1.39
CA LEU A 61 5.75 14.90 -2.02
C LEU A 61 5.32 16.08 -1.13
N ALA A 62 5.30 15.91 0.19
CA ALA A 62 5.01 16.99 1.13
C ALA A 62 6.10 18.09 1.11
N GLU A 63 7.38 17.69 1.03
CA GLU A 63 8.48 18.65 0.87
C GLU A 63 8.36 19.43 -0.45
N LEU A 64 8.11 18.73 -1.56
CA LEU A 64 7.93 19.37 -2.87
C LEU A 64 6.71 20.30 -2.89
N LYS A 65 5.60 19.87 -2.27
CA LYS A 65 4.39 20.67 -2.10
C LYS A 65 4.71 21.98 -1.39
N ALA A 66 5.37 21.93 -0.24
CA ALA A 66 5.71 23.13 0.54
C ALA A 66 6.57 24.11 -0.28
N ASN A 67 7.56 23.61 -1.01
CA ASN A 67 8.42 24.42 -1.88
C ASN A 67 7.62 25.12 -3.01
N ILE A 68 6.63 24.44 -3.59
CA ILE A 68 5.78 25.02 -4.64
C ILE A 68 4.80 26.05 -4.04
N GLU A 69 4.21 25.74 -2.89
CA GLU A 69 3.31 26.65 -2.18
C GLU A 69 4.02 27.95 -1.80
N GLU A 70 5.27 27.88 -1.34
CA GLU A 70 6.09 29.07 -1.06
C GLU A 70 6.31 29.92 -2.32
N LYS A 71 6.67 29.30 -3.46
CA LYS A 71 6.86 29.99 -4.74
C LYS A 71 5.58 30.66 -5.23
N LEU A 72 4.45 29.98 -5.11
CA LEU A 72 3.15 30.51 -5.51
C LEU A 72 2.71 31.67 -4.62
N LEU A 73 3.02 31.60 -3.31
CA LEU A 73 2.74 32.68 -2.37
C LEU A 73 3.55 33.95 -2.68
N ALA A 74 4.83 33.80 -3.05
CA ALA A 74 5.70 34.92 -3.42
C ALA A 74 5.41 35.49 -4.82
N ALA A 75 4.77 34.71 -5.69
CA ALA A 75 4.58 35.03 -7.10
C ALA A 75 3.93 36.41 -7.38
N PRO A 76 2.88 36.86 -6.66
CA PRO A 76 2.26 38.15 -6.93
C PRO A 76 3.20 39.35 -6.74
N GLU A 77 4.07 39.32 -5.72
CA GLU A 77 5.05 40.38 -5.48
C GLU A 77 6.19 40.30 -6.49
N GLU A 78 6.69 39.09 -6.75
CA GLU A 78 7.72 38.87 -7.76
C GLU A 78 7.28 39.36 -9.15
N ARG A 79 6.02 39.10 -9.52
CA ARG A 79 5.42 39.51 -10.80
C ARG A 79 5.56 41.01 -11.07
N LYS A 80 5.45 41.86 -10.04
CA LYS A 80 5.48 43.33 -10.19
C LYS A 80 6.81 43.82 -10.79
N THR A 81 7.89 43.08 -10.55
CA THR A 81 9.24 43.45 -10.97
C THR A 81 9.74 42.68 -12.18
N LYS A 82 8.98 41.70 -12.71
CA LYS A 82 9.39 40.95 -13.90
C LYS A 82 9.17 41.75 -15.18
N PHE A 83 10.17 41.68 -16.07
CA PHE A 83 10.09 42.19 -17.42
C PHE A 83 9.18 41.32 -18.31
N PHE A 84 9.37 39.99 -18.26
CA PHE A 84 8.59 39.01 -19.03
C PHE A 84 7.37 38.49 -18.25
N LYS A 85 6.34 39.34 -18.10
CA LYS A 85 5.16 39.01 -17.28
C LYS A 85 4.40 37.79 -17.78
N ASP A 86 4.16 37.68 -19.08
CA ASP A 86 3.38 36.57 -19.63
C ASP A 86 4.08 35.21 -19.44
N THR A 87 5.40 35.17 -19.62
CA THR A 87 6.21 33.97 -19.35
C THR A 87 6.18 33.60 -17.87
N PHE A 88 6.28 34.60 -16.99
CA PHE A 88 6.18 34.38 -15.55
C PHE A 88 4.79 33.86 -15.14
N ASP A 89 3.73 34.42 -15.69
CA ASP A 89 2.36 33.98 -15.45
C ASP A 89 2.14 32.54 -15.95
N GLY A 90 2.75 32.17 -17.08
CA GLY A 90 2.79 30.79 -17.56
C GLY A 90 3.47 29.84 -16.56
N LEU A 91 4.62 30.23 -16.00
CA LEU A 91 5.33 29.43 -15.00
C LEU A 91 4.52 29.26 -13.70
N VAL A 92 3.86 30.32 -13.22
CA VAL A 92 2.96 30.26 -12.05
C VAL A 92 1.79 29.30 -12.28
N LYS A 93 1.23 29.30 -13.49
CA LYS A 93 0.18 28.37 -13.88
C LYS A 93 0.67 26.92 -13.87
N ASP A 94 1.86 26.66 -14.39
CA ASP A 94 2.45 25.32 -14.38
C ASP A 94 2.75 24.82 -12.96
N TYR A 95 3.30 25.68 -12.09
CA TYR A 95 3.46 25.35 -10.67
C TYR A 95 2.13 24.99 -10.01
N SER A 96 1.07 25.75 -10.27
CA SER A 96 -0.27 25.48 -9.72
C SER A 96 -0.84 24.15 -10.22
N LYS A 97 -0.61 23.81 -11.50
CA LYS A 97 -0.99 22.52 -12.08
C LYS A 97 -0.26 21.36 -11.40
N TYR A 98 1.05 21.46 -11.23
CA TYR A 98 1.83 20.41 -10.56
C TYR A 98 1.49 20.29 -9.08
N LEU A 99 1.16 21.38 -8.41
CA LEU A 99 0.65 21.35 -7.03
C LEU A 99 -0.63 20.51 -6.91
N SER A 100 -1.57 20.66 -7.86
CA SER A 100 -2.79 19.82 -7.90
C SER A 100 -2.45 18.33 -8.05
N GLN A 101 -1.55 17.99 -8.98
CA GLN A 101 -1.13 16.60 -9.20
C GLN A 101 -0.41 16.01 -7.99
N ILE A 102 0.38 16.81 -7.26
CA ILE A 102 1.01 16.39 -6.02
C ILE A 102 -0.04 16.11 -4.94
N ASN A 103 -1.05 16.97 -4.80
CA ASN A 103 -2.14 16.76 -3.85
C ASN A 103 -2.94 15.49 -4.15
N GLU A 104 -3.29 15.25 -5.42
CA GLU A 104 -3.94 14.02 -5.87
C GLU A 104 -3.08 12.80 -5.53
N LYS A 105 -1.77 12.86 -5.80
CA LYS A 105 -0.88 11.74 -5.52
C LYS A 105 -0.70 11.44 -4.04
N ILE A 106 -0.65 12.48 -3.20
CA ILE A 106 -0.62 12.32 -1.74
C ILE A 106 -1.89 11.64 -1.25
N ALA A 107 -3.06 12.01 -1.79
CA ALA A 107 -4.33 11.40 -1.43
C ALA A 107 -4.38 9.91 -1.81
N GLU A 108 -4.00 9.55 -3.04
CA GLU A 108 -3.90 8.16 -3.48
C GLU A 108 -2.98 7.33 -2.57
N ASN A 109 -1.79 7.83 -2.27
CA ASN A 109 -0.83 7.15 -1.42
C ASN A 109 -1.33 7.01 0.02
N THR A 110 -2.07 8.01 0.52
CA THR A 110 -2.69 7.95 1.86
C THR A 110 -3.76 6.87 1.92
N GLU A 111 -4.53 6.69 0.84
CA GLU A 111 -5.50 5.60 0.74
C GLU A 111 -4.82 4.23 0.75
N ILE A 112 -3.71 4.06 0.02
CA ILE A 112 -2.92 2.82 0.04
C ILE A 112 -2.47 2.49 1.47
N VAL A 113 -1.90 3.47 2.19
CA VAL A 113 -1.47 3.30 3.58
C VAL A 113 -2.64 2.92 4.48
N SER A 114 -3.76 3.65 4.38
CA SER A 114 -4.96 3.38 5.18
C SER A 114 -5.54 1.98 4.93
N ASN A 115 -5.53 1.52 3.68
CA ASN A 115 -6.02 0.19 3.33
C ASN A 115 -5.13 -0.92 3.91
N PHE A 116 -3.81 -0.74 3.89
CA PHE A 116 -2.91 -1.69 4.54
C PHE A 116 -3.07 -1.70 6.08
N GLU A 117 -3.26 -0.55 6.72
CA GLU A 117 -3.55 -0.49 8.16
C GLU A 117 -4.83 -1.24 8.54
N LYS A 118 -5.87 -1.21 7.68
CA LYS A 118 -7.09 -2.00 7.88
C LYS A 118 -6.80 -3.50 7.78
N ILE A 119 -6.01 -3.92 6.78
CA ILE A 119 -5.57 -5.32 6.63
C ILE A 119 -4.77 -5.78 7.85
N GLN A 120 -3.88 -4.94 8.37
CA GLN A 120 -3.08 -5.24 9.54
C GLN A 120 -3.93 -5.44 10.81
N LYS A 121 -5.03 -4.71 10.97
CA LYS A 121 -5.91 -4.81 12.14
C LYS A 121 -6.76 -6.08 12.18
N ILE A 122 -7.05 -6.68 11.03
CA ILE A 122 -7.87 -7.91 10.94
C ILE A 122 -7.01 -9.18 10.94
N ARG A 123 -5.68 -9.05 10.97
CA ARG A 123 -4.73 -10.14 10.97
C ARG A 123 -4.27 -10.48 12.39
#